data_AF-A0A7S1Q521-F1
#
_entry.id   AF-A0A7S1Q521-F1
#
_cell.length_a   1.000
_cell.length_b   1.000
_cell.length_c   1.000
_cell.angle_alpha   90.00
_cell.angle_beta   90.00
_cell.angle_gamma   90.00
#
_symmetry.space_group_name_H-M   'P 1'
#
loop_
_entity.id
_entity.type
_entity.pdbx_description
1 polymer ?
#
loop_
_entity_poly.entity_id
_entity_poly.type
_entity_poly.pdbx_seq_one_letter_code
_entity_poly.pdbx_strand_id
1 'polypeptide(L)'
;AATTHVAVFYLDKFLEDADRSCVELTRSFLRMLVCATVLIACKNVDVVIPSLKALADVMEQWDRARPPTSSIADIELLMLTTLSFKLQPPTLRDHVALRLARDEVSQTTGVAER
;
A
#
# COMPACT_ATOMS: atom_id res chain seq x y z
N ALA A 1 -10.92 -9.51 -3.70
CA ALA A 1 -10.96 -9.43 -2.22
C ALA A 1 -9.57 -9.71 -1.62
N ALA A 2 -8.94 -10.85 -1.93
CA ALA A 2 -7.60 -11.17 -1.41
C ALA A 2 -6.53 -10.11 -1.77
N THR A 3 -6.46 -9.68 -3.03
CA THR A 3 -5.50 -8.68 -3.52
C THR A 3 -5.54 -7.37 -2.75
N THR A 4 -6.75 -6.85 -2.48
CA THR A 4 -6.94 -5.59 -1.75
C THR A 4 -6.39 -5.70 -0.33
N HIS A 5 -6.62 -6.82 0.34
CA HIS A 5 -6.08 -7.05 1.69
C HIS A 5 -4.56 -7.18 1.70
N VAL A 6 -3.99 -7.92 0.74
CA VAL A 6 -2.53 -8.06 0.59
C VAL A 6 -1.88 -6.73 0.24
N ALA A 7 -2.52 -5.94 -0.61
CA ALA A 7 -2.06 -4.59 -0.93
C ALA A 7 -2.02 -3.72 0.32
N VAL A 8 -3.12 -3.63 1.08
CA VAL A 8 -3.14 -2.85 2.33
C VAL A 8 -2.05 -3.30 3.30
N PHE A 9 -1.85 -4.62 3.45
CA PHE A 9 -0.78 -5.15 4.29
C PHE A 9 0.63 -4.70 3.85
N TYR A 10 0.93 -4.76 2.55
CA TYR A 10 2.23 -4.30 2.04
C TYR A 10 2.39 -2.78 2.13
N LEU A 11 1.32 -2.01 1.98
CA LEU A 11 1.34 -0.57 2.18
C LEU A 11 1.63 -0.21 3.64
N ASP A 12 0.93 -0.83 4.58
CA ASP A 12 1.13 -0.59 6.02
C ASP A 12 2.56 -0.93 6.42
N LYS A 13 3.04 -2.12 6.02
CA LYS A 13 4.41 -2.54 6.32
C LYS A 13 5.46 -1.63 5.68
N PHE A 14 5.22 -1.17 4.45
CA PHE A 14 6.10 -0.19 3.81
C PHE A 14 6.15 1.12 4.62
N LEU A 15 5.01 1.62 5.09
CA LEU A 15 4.94 2.86 5.88
C LEU A 15 5.55 2.70 7.28
N GLU A 16 5.52 1.50 7.85
CA GLU A 16 6.21 1.16 9.10
C GLU A 16 7.73 1.08 8.93
N ASP A 17 8.20 0.41 7.87
CA ASP A 17 9.63 0.20 7.59
C ASP A 17 10.28 1.43 6.93
N ALA A 18 9.50 2.29 6.27
CA ALA A 18 10.00 3.51 5.66
C ALA A 18 10.50 4.48 6.73
N ASP A 19 11.75 4.93 6.57
CA ASP A 19 12.31 5.97 7.42
C ASP A 19 11.43 7.24 7.31
N ARG A 20 10.82 7.62 8.43
CA ARG A 20 9.91 8.76 8.55
C ARG A 20 10.57 10.09 8.17
N SER A 21 11.90 10.13 8.10
CA SER A 21 12.67 11.30 7.67
C SER A 21 12.93 11.40 6.16
N CYS A 22 12.69 10.32 5.39
CA CYS A 22 13.06 10.24 3.97
C CYS A 22 11.89 10.35 2.96
N VAL A 23 10.63 10.33 3.41
CA VAL A 23 9.48 10.30 2.49
C VAL A 23 8.58 11.50 2.69
N GLU A 24 8.72 12.53 1.85
CA GLU A 24 7.67 13.54 1.70
C GLU A 24 6.46 12.91 1.01
N LEU A 25 5.42 12.64 1.81
CA LEU A 25 4.15 12.08 1.34
C LEU A 25 3.32 13.13 0.61
N THR A 26 3.76 13.52 -0.59
CA THR A 26 2.95 14.31 -1.50
C THR A 26 1.75 13.48 -1.99
N ARG A 27 0.65 14.15 -2.35
CA ARG A 27 -0.56 13.48 -2.85
C ARG A 27 -0.29 12.66 -4.11
N SER A 28 0.58 13.13 -4.99
CA SER A 28 1.02 12.41 -6.20
C SER A 28 1.84 11.17 -5.85
N PHE A 29 2.74 11.27 -4.87
CA PHE A 29 3.52 10.13 -4.38
C PHE A 29 2.64 9.05 -3.75
N LEU A 30 1.68 9.43 -2.90
CA LEU A 30 0.73 8.48 -2.29
C LEU A 30 -0.08 7.71 -3.34
N ARG A 31 -0.49 8.35 -4.43
CA ARG A 31 -1.21 7.67 -5.52
C ARG A 31 -0.31 6.65 -6.23
N MET A 32 0.93 7.03 -6.54
CA MET A 32 1.91 6.09 -7.12
C MET A 32 2.16 4.92 -6.18
N LEU A 33 2.28 5.19 -4.89
CA LEU A 33 2.49 4.18 -3.86
C LEU A 33 1.33 3.20 -3.84
N VAL A 34 0.08 3.67 -3.86
CA VAL A 34 -1.10 2.80 -3.96
C VAL A 34 -1.06 1.94 -5.22
N CYS A 35 -0.78 2.52 -6.39
CA CYS A 35 -0.71 1.77 -7.65
C CYS A 35 0.40 0.70 -7.63
N ALA A 36 1.59 1.04 -7.13
CA ALA A 36 2.70 0.10 -6.98
C ALA A 36 2.35 -1.02 -6.00
N THR A 37 1.70 -0.69 -4.88
CA THR A 37 1.26 -1.66 -3.88
C THR A 37 0.27 -2.66 -4.48
N VAL A 38 -0.72 -2.18 -5.22
CA VAL A 38 -1.71 -3.03 -5.91
C VAL A 38 -1.01 -3.91 -6.94
N LEU A 39 -0.04 -3.39 -7.68
CA LEU A 39 0.74 -4.16 -8.65
C LEU A 39 1.52 -5.30 -7.97
N ILE A 40 2.20 -5.01 -6.86
CA ILE A 40 2.94 -6.01 -6.07
C ILE A 40 1.98 -7.09 -5.53
N ALA A 41 0.80 -6.68 -5.03
CA ALA A 41 -0.21 -7.62 -4.56
C ALA A 41 -0.72 -8.52 -5.70
N CYS A 42 -1.08 -7.95 -6.85
CA CYS A 42 -1.50 -8.73 -8.02
C CYS A 42 -0.42 -9.73 -8.45
N LYS A 43 0.86 -9.31 -8.48
CA LYS A 43 1.99 -10.21 -8.79
C LYS A 43 2.18 -11.34 -7.79
N ASN A 44 1.73 -11.18 -6.55
CA ASN A 44 1.86 -12.19 -5.49
C ASN A 44 0.68 -13.15 -5.40
N VAL A 45 -0.55 -12.67 -5.62
CA VAL A 45 -1.76 -13.47 -5.32
C VAL A 45 -2.72 -13.67 -6.47
N ASP A 46 -2.60 -12.90 -7.56
CA ASP A 46 -3.51 -13.00 -8.70
C ASP A 46 -2.87 -13.68 -9.92
N VAL A 47 -3.73 -14.28 -10.73
CA VAL A 47 -3.36 -14.81 -12.05
C VAL A 47 -3.32 -13.69 -13.10
N VAL A 48 -4.09 -12.61 -12.88
CA VAL A 48 -4.21 -11.48 -13.81
C VAL A 48 -3.54 -10.26 -13.21
N ILE A 49 -2.51 -9.77 -13.89
CA ILE A 49 -1.72 -8.62 -13.46
C ILE A 49 -2.11 -7.42 -14.36
N PRO A 50 -2.51 -6.27 -13.78
CA PRO A 50 -2.79 -5.09 -14.58
C PRO A 50 -1.52 -4.57 -15.26
N SER A 51 -1.67 -4.04 -16.48
CA SER A 51 -0.54 -3.40 -17.17
C SER A 51 -0.19 -2.07 -16.51
N LEU A 52 1.08 -1.66 -16.62
CA LEU A 52 1.53 -0.34 -16.13
C LEU A 52 0.74 0.81 -16.78
N LYS A 53 0.34 0.64 -18.06
CA LYS A 53 -0.51 1.60 -18.76
C LYS A 53 -1.89 1.72 -18.10
N ALA A 54 -2.54 0.59 -17.81
CA ALA A 54 -3.85 0.61 -17.15
C ALA A 54 -3.79 1.27 -15.77
N LEU A 55 -2.71 1.07 -15.01
CA LEU A 55 -2.51 1.76 -13.73
C LEU A 55 -2.25 3.26 -13.92
N ALA A 56 -1.49 3.66 -14.93
CA ALA A 56 -1.27 5.07 -15.25
C ALA A 56 -2.58 5.77 -15.68
N ASP A 57 -3.41 5.10 -16.47
CA ASP A 57 -4.72 5.64 -16.90
C ASP A 57 -5.65 5.87 -15.69
N VAL A 58 -5.62 4.99 -14.68
CA VAL A 58 -6.35 5.16 -13.41
C VAL A 58 -5.81 6.35 -12.62
N MET A 59 -4.48 6.52 -12.56
CA MET A 59 -3.86 7.66 -11.89
C MET A 59 -4.21 8.99 -12.55
N GLU A 60 -4.25 9.04 -13.89
CA GLU A 60 -4.60 10.26 -14.64
C GLU A 60 -6.03 10.73 -14.31
N GLN A 61 -6.96 9.78 -14.15
CA GLN A 61 -8.33 10.06 -13.71
C GLN A 61 -8.40 10.70 -12.32
N TRP A 62 -7.43 10.43 -11.44
CA TRP A 62 -7.42 10.94 -10.07
C TRP A 62 -6.95 12.38 -9.91
N ASP A 63 -6.26 12.97 -10.89
CA ASP A 63 -5.68 14.30 -10.68
C ASP A 63 -5.67 15.24 -11.88
N ARG A 64 -5.81 14.77 -13.14
CA ARG A 64 -5.54 15.60 -14.35
C ARG A 64 -4.23 16.39 -14.30
N ALA A 65 -3.36 16.10 -13.34
CA ALA A 65 -2.19 16.88 -13.00
C ALA A 65 -0.98 16.29 -13.72
N ARG A 66 0.07 17.12 -13.79
CA ARG A 66 1.32 16.81 -14.49
C ARG A 66 1.81 15.40 -14.09
N PRO A 67 2.23 14.57 -15.06
CA PRO A 67 2.70 13.23 -14.76
C PRO A 67 3.85 13.30 -13.74
N PRO A 68 3.87 12.41 -12.73
CA PRO A 68 4.93 12.39 -11.75
C PRO A 68 6.29 12.11 -12.42
N THR A 69 7.36 12.62 -11.82
CA THR A 69 8.74 12.40 -12.29
C THR A 69 9.20 10.96 -12.14
N SER A 70 8.60 10.22 -11.21
CA SER A 70 8.91 8.82 -10.92
C SER A 70 7.89 7.92 -11.63
N SER A 71 8.33 6.77 -12.14
CA SER A 71 7.42 5.78 -12.71
C SER A 71 6.84 4.87 -11.63
N ILE A 72 5.70 4.22 -11.91
CA ILE A 72 5.12 3.20 -11.02
C ILE A 72 6.12 2.06 -10.78
N ALA A 73 6.97 1.73 -11.77
CA ALA A 73 8.00 0.71 -11.65
C ALA A 73 9.12 1.11 -10.67
N ASP A 74 9.49 2.38 -10.64
CA ASP A 74 10.50 2.89 -9.69
C ASP A 74 9.98 2.82 -8.25
N ILE A 75 8.71 3.19 -8.05
CA ILE A 75 8.05 3.09 -6.74
C ILE A 75 7.85 1.63 -6.34
N GLU A 76 7.52 0.74 -7.28
CA GLU A 76 7.49 -0.70 -7.03
C GLU A 76 8.85 -1.19 -6.53
N LEU A 77 9.94 -0.85 -7.22
CA LEU A 77 11.29 -1.26 -6.80
C LEU A 77 11.65 -0.69 -5.43
N LEU A 78 11.33 0.58 -5.16
CA LEU A 78 11.49 1.18 -3.84
C LEU A 78 10.75 0.38 -2.77
N MET A 79 9.48 0.06 -2.98
CA MET A 79 8.72 -0.75 -2.02
C MET A 79 9.33 -2.13 -1.81
N LEU A 80 9.73 -2.82 -2.89
CA LEU A 80 10.33 -4.15 -2.81
C LEU A 80 11.64 -4.13 -2.02
N THR A 81 12.48 -3.12 -2.25
CA THR A 81 13.75 -2.94 -1.54
C THR A 81 13.53 -2.61 -0.07
N THR A 82 12.60 -1.70 0.25
CA THR A 82 12.22 -1.40 1.65
C THR A 82 11.70 -2.63 2.36
N LEU A 83 10.82 -3.41 1.72
CA LEU A 83 10.29 -4.66 2.27
C LEU A 83 11.30 -5.82 2.26
N SER A 84 12.54 -5.58 1.83
CA SER A 84 13.60 -6.60 1.69
C SER A 84 13.16 -7.82 0.86
N PHE A 85 12.28 -7.62 -0.11
CA PHE A 85 11.63 -8.67 -0.93
C PHE A 85 10.88 -9.73 -0.10
N LYS A 86 10.54 -9.46 1.16
CA LYS A 86 9.79 -10.37 2.05
C LYS A 86 8.28 -10.19 1.83
N LEU A 87 7.81 -10.69 0.69
CA LEU A 87 6.42 -10.58 0.21
C LEU A 87 5.57 -11.80 0.57
N GLN A 88 5.70 -12.30 1.80
CA GLN A 88 4.81 -13.36 2.23
C GLN A 88 3.43 -12.74 2.54
N PRO A 89 2.33 -13.19 1.90
CA PRO A 89 1.01 -12.69 2.21
C PRO A 89 0.68 -12.95 3.70
N PRO A 90 -0.08 -12.05 4.33
CA PRO A 90 -0.52 -12.25 5.71
C PRO A 90 -1.30 -13.57 5.81
N THR A 91 -0.97 -14.36 6.82
CA THR A 91 -1.72 -15.57 7.17
C THR A 91 -3.05 -15.20 7.82
N LEU A 92 -3.96 -16.18 7.96
CA LEU A 92 -5.20 -16.01 8.74
C LEU A 92 -4.93 -15.48 10.16
N ARG A 93 -3.79 -15.85 10.76
CA ARG A 93 -3.37 -15.37 12.08
C ARG A 93 -3.05 -13.87 12.06
N ASP A 94 -2.38 -13.39 11.02
CA ASP A 94 -2.04 -11.97 10.85
C ASP A 94 -3.31 -11.12 10.63
N HIS A 95 -4.28 -11.67 9.90
CA HIS A 95 -5.60 -11.05 9.74
C HIS A 95 -6.40 -10.94 11.05
N VAL A 96 -6.33 -11.95 11.91
CA VAL A 96 -6.98 -11.92 13.23
C VAL A 96 -6.27 -10.92 14.15
N ALA A 97 -4.93 -10.86 14.13
CA ALA A 97 -4.16 -9.90 14.92
C ALA A 97 -4.46 -8.44 14.53
N LEU A 98 -4.54 -8.13 13.23
CA LEU A 98 -4.92 -6.80 12.73
C LEU A 98 -6.34 -6.39 13.15
N ARG A 99 -7.29 -7.34 13.18
CA ARG A 99 -8.65 -7.07 13.68
C ARG A 99 -8.67 -6.78 15.18
N LEU A 100 -7.94 -7.57 15.97
CA LEU A 100 -7.87 -7.37 17.42
C LEU A 100 -7.19 -6.04 17.79
N ALA A 101 -6.11 -5.67 17.10
CA ALA A 101 -5.46 -4.37 17.29
C ALA A 101 -6.39 -3.19 16.97
N ARG A 102 -7.27 -3.33 15.96
CA ARG A 102 -8.29 -2.33 15.64
C ARG A 102 -9.36 -2.20 16.73
N ASP A 103 -9.74 -3.30 17.37
CA ASP A 103 -10.70 -3.29 18.48
C ASP A 103 -10.09 -2.66 19.75
N GLU A 104 -8.80 -2.88 20.01
CA GLU A 104 -8.07 -2.22 21.10
C GLU A 104 -7.91 -0.70 20.90
N VAL A 105 -7.67 -0.25 19.66
CA VAL A 105 -7.66 1.20 19.33
C VAL A 105 -9.05 1.81 19.52
N SER A 106 -10.12 1.09 19.15
CA SER A 106 -11.50 1.55 19.34
C SER A 106 -11.89 1.66 20.83
N GLN A 107 -11.34 0.79 21.68
CA GLN A 107 -11.56 0.83 23.13
C GLN A 107 -10.77 1.94 23.83
N THR A 108 -9.62 2.34 23.27
CA THR A 108 -8.77 3.39 23.87
C THR A 108 -9.15 4.80 23.45
N THR A 109 -9.81 5.01 22.31
CA THR A 109 -10.34 6.32 21.88
C THR A 109 -11.81 6.57 22.27
N GLY A 110 -12.48 5.59 22.88
CA GLY A 110 -13.91 5.62 23.22
C GLY A 110 -14.25 6.09 24.65
N VAL A 111 -13.38 6.83 25.34
CA VAL A 111 -13.69 7.41 26.66
C VAL A 111 -13.24 8.87 26.74
N ALA A 112 -13.91 9.77 26.01
CA ALA A 112 -13.90 11.20 26.32
C ALA A 112 -15.04 12.00 25.63
N GLU A 113 -16.28 11.51 25.60
CA GLU A 113 -17.43 12.41 25.43
C GLU A 113 -18.52 11.99 26.42
N ARG A 114 -18.57 12.72 27.53
CA ARG A 114 -19.74 12.87 28.40
C ARG A 114 -20.43 14.17 28.03
#